data_AF-A0A969K0A4-F1
#
_entry.id   AF-A0A969K0A4-F1
#
_cell.length_a   1.000
_cell.length_b   1.000
_cell.length_c   1.000
_cell.angle_alpha   90.00
_cell.angle_beta   90.00
_cell.angle_gamma   90.00
#
_symmetry.space_group_name_H-M   'P 1'
#
loop_
_entity.id
_entity.type
_entity.pdbx_description
1 polymer ?
#
loop_
_entity_poly.entity_id
_entity_poly.type
_entity_poly.pdbx_seq_one_letter_code
_entity_poly.pdbx_strand_id
1 'polypeptide(L)'
;MPPSLLAARCANHVFARARSTVELLLSYLQDELAYAGKESTAVTGYRGGYLPLERREIEHGLRSGALRGVVATNALELGIDIGELDAAVITGYPGSIASVWQQAGRAGRRTAHSAALLIASNNPLDQYICAHPRYLFGQSPEHALTNPDNLRIMVKHLLCAAYELPWQQGETFGSFGAVDELLAILQQEGVLHETRNQYHWLGEGAPATAVSLRTSGDDTVVIQDVDAPNRPEVIGEIDLDSAPMMVYEDAIYMHQARTYLVERFDWDGRIAYARPVEVDYYTRASMGSSIRELRPETEADEGGVTRAFGDVSVVSKATGYRKIKRYSHETLGFGPIDLPEMVLETSGYWLVFSAELTEKLYEAGILLRPNEYGPNWQAARRVVLERDDYRCRLCGAVGQDPSGFLKPEGSTILHVHHIRPFREFNYLPGQNENYREANKPENLITLCPSCHRQAEAGQQARSALGGLAYVLRNLAPLYLMCDPGDIEVSAESRSPLTQAPTIVIYERVAAGVGFSQRLFELHHDLLAAARELVADCRCRDGCPACIGPPGDIGPDTKAVTRRLLALLAGNRLSVNGNRGDA
;
A
#
# COMPACT_ATOMS: atom_id res chain seq x y z
N MET A 1 -20.99 1.03 17.06
CA MET A 1 -21.47 2.42 17.19
C MET A 1 -22.29 2.52 18.46
N PRO A 2 -22.22 3.60 19.26
CA PRO A 2 -23.14 3.77 20.37
C PRO A 2 -24.58 3.79 19.82
N PRO A 3 -25.48 2.90 20.26
CA PRO A 3 -26.88 2.87 19.79
C PRO A 3 -27.60 4.23 19.94
N SER A 4 -27.11 5.07 20.85
CA SER A 4 -27.61 6.43 21.11
C SER A 4 -27.51 7.38 19.91
N LEU A 5 -26.50 7.25 19.04
CA LEU A 5 -26.31 8.16 17.89
C LEU A 5 -27.29 7.90 16.74
N LEU A 6 -27.71 6.65 16.54
CA LEU A 6 -28.78 6.27 15.60
C LEU A 6 -30.19 6.37 16.23
N ALA A 7 -30.25 6.45 17.57
CA ALA A 7 -31.50 6.65 18.30
C ALA A 7 -31.92 8.11 18.35
N ALA A 8 -30.97 9.04 18.44
CA ALA A 8 -31.21 10.45 18.12
C ALA A 8 -31.55 10.54 16.62
N ARG A 9 -32.51 11.37 16.23
CA ARG A 9 -32.94 11.56 14.82
C ARG A 9 -31.87 12.26 13.95
N CYS A 10 -30.60 11.95 14.16
CA CYS A 10 -29.46 12.58 13.54
C CYS A 10 -29.13 11.87 12.23
N ALA A 11 -28.88 12.66 11.19
CA ALA A 11 -28.32 12.14 9.94
C ALA A 11 -26.81 11.94 10.13
N ASN A 12 -26.31 10.70 9.96
CA ASN A 12 -24.95 10.32 10.34
C ASN A 12 -24.12 9.77 9.17
N HIS A 13 -22.86 10.18 9.09
CA HIS A 13 -21.86 9.58 8.20
C HIS A 13 -20.90 8.68 8.96
N VAL A 14 -20.64 7.48 8.44
CA VAL A 14 -19.60 6.59 8.94
C VAL A 14 -18.57 6.35 7.85
N PHE A 15 -17.36 6.87 8.01
CA PHE A 15 -16.27 6.67 7.08
C PHE A 15 -15.42 5.46 7.50
N ALA A 16 -15.19 4.54 6.56
CA ALA A 16 -14.31 3.41 6.74
C ALA A 16 -13.29 3.30 5.60
N ARG A 17 -12.08 2.82 5.90
CA ARG A 17 -10.96 2.82 4.94
C ARG A 17 -11.11 1.81 3.80
N ALA A 18 -11.71 0.64 4.08
CA ALA A 18 -11.78 -0.45 3.12
C ALA A 18 -13.23 -0.72 2.69
N ARG A 19 -13.43 -1.05 1.40
CA ARG A 19 -14.72 -1.42 0.82
C ARG A 19 -15.41 -2.54 1.63
N SER A 20 -14.65 -3.55 2.05
CA SER A 20 -15.17 -4.65 2.89
C SER A 20 -15.58 -4.21 4.30
N THR A 21 -14.92 -3.21 4.86
CA THR A 21 -15.29 -2.66 6.19
C THR A 21 -16.57 -1.85 6.10
N VAL A 22 -16.78 -1.11 5.00
CA VAL A 22 -18.05 -0.40 4.75
C VAL A 22 -19.23 -1.37 4.76
N GLU A 23 -19.14 -2.46 3.99
CA GLU A 23 -20.21 -3.44 3.88
C GLU A 23 -20.46 -4.17 5.21
N LEU A 24 -19.40 -4.53 5.93
CA LEU A 24 -19.51 -5.21 7.22
C LEU A 24 -20.17 -4.30 8.28
N LEU A 25 -19.73 -3.04 8.37
CA LEU A 25 -20.34 -2.06 9.27
C LEU A 25 -21.78 -1.78 8.89
N LEU A 26 -22.09 -1.63 7.60
CA LEU A 26 -23.45 -1.44 7.12
C LEU A 26 -24.34 -2.60 7.55
N SER A 27 -23.90 -3.83 7.33
CA SER A 27 -24.64 -5.03 7.70
C SER A 27 -24.93 -5.09 9.21
N TYR A 28 -23.94 -4.77 10.06
CA TYR A 28 -24.14 -4.71 11.51
C TYR A 28 -25.11 -3.59 11.93
N LEU A 29 -25.05 -2.43 11.28
CA LEU A 29 -25.96 -1.32 11.58
C LEU A 29 -27.40 -1.65 11.18
N GLN A 30 -27.59 -2.31 10.03
CA GLN A 30 -28.91 -2.72 9.55
C GLN A 30 -29.53 -3.80 10.44
N ASP A 31 -28.74 -4.79 10.88
CA ASP A 31 -29.19 -5.82 11.83
C ASP A 31 -29.66 -5.19 13.16
N GLU A 32 -28.89 -4.26 13.72
CA GLU A 32 -29.25 -3.54 14.95
C GLU A 32 -30.52 -2.68 14.79
N LEU A 33 -30.69 -2.02 13.64
CA LEU A 33 -31.91 -1.26 13.35
C LEU A 33 -33.12 -2.17 13.23
N ALA A 34 -32.98 -3.30 12.52
CA ALA A 34 -34.03 -4.30 12.39
C ALA A 34 -34.41 -4.89 13.75
N TYR A 35 -33.43 -5.22 14.59
CA TYR A 35 -33.64 -5.69 15.96
C TYR A 35 -34.38 -4.66 16.82
N ALA A 36 -34.07 -3.38 16.64
CA ALA A 36 -34.77 -2.27 17.31
C ALA A 36 -36.15 -1.93 16.70
N GLY A 37 -36.64 -2.70 15.72
CA GLY A 37 -37.91 -2.47 15.04
C GLY A 37 -37.95 -1.20 14.18
N LYS A 38 -36.78 -0.70 13.76
CA LYS A 38 -36.63 0.45 12.87
C LYS A 38 -36.42 -0.01 11.44
N GLU A 39 -36.73 0.87 10.50
CA GLU A 39 -36.47 0.65 9.08
C GLU A 39 -34.95 0.58 8.83
N SER A 40 -34.46 -0.61 8.46
CA SER A 40 -33.04 -0.87 8.19
C SER A 40 -32.54 -0.13 6.95
N THR A 41 -33.39 0.06 5.95
CA THR A 41 -33.12 0.81 4.71
C THR A 41 -32.93 2.30 4.93
N ALA A 42 -33.18 2.81 6.14
CA ALA A 42 -32.84 4.19 6.51
C ALA A 42 -31.32 4.43 6.56
N VAL A 43 -30.50 3.37 6.57
CA VAL A 43 -29.03 3.44 6.47
C VAL A 43 -28.56 2.64 5.27
N THR A 44 -27.70 3.23 4.46
CA THR A 44 -27.15 2.60 3.25
C THR A 44 -25.62 2.62 3.21
N GLY A 45 -25.02 1.93 2.24
CA GLY A 45 -23.60 1.99 1.96
C GLY A 45 -23.28 3.01 0.87
N TYR A 46 -22.01 3.38 0.71
CA TYR A 46 -21.54 4.11 -0.47
C TYR A 46 -20.07 3.81 -0.77
N ARG A 47 -19.79 3.29 -1.96
CA ARG A 47 -18.43 3.03 -2.44
C ARG A 47 -18.35 3.13 -3.96
N GLY A 48 -17.15 3.37 -4.48
CA GLY A 48 -16.93 3.57 -5.92
C GLY A 48 -17.35 2.40 -6.81
N GLY A 49 -17.33 1.16 -6.30
CA GLY A 49 -17.75 -0.04 -7.04
C GLY A 49 -19.26 -0.34 -7.01
N TYR A 50 -20.09 0.61 -6.59
CA TYR A 50 -21.54 0.56 -6.80
C TYR A 50 -21.90 1.07 -8.19
N LEU A 51 -23.04 0.61 -8.71
CA LEU A 51 -23.51 1.01 -10.02
C LEU A 51 -23.76 2.53 -10.06
N PRO A 52 -23.57 3.19 -11.22
CA PRO A 52 -23.78 4.62 -11.34
C PRO A 52 -25.19 5.09 -10.92
N LEU A 53 -26.22 4.30 -11.22
CA LEU A 53 -27.61 4.63 -10.86
C LEU A 53 -27.83 4.53 -9.34
N GLU A 54 -27.35 3.47 -8.69
CA GLU A 54 -27.43 3.29 -7.24
C GLU A 54 -26.77 4.45 -6.50
N ARG A 55 -25.58 4.86 -6.94
CA ARG A 55 -24.88 6.02 -6.33
C ARG A 55 -25.70 7.29 -6.42
N ARG A 56 -26.32 7.58 -7.57
CA ARG A 56 -27.20 8.75 -7.75
C ARG A 56 -28.44 8.69 -6.87
N GLU A 57 -29.03 7.51 -6.70
CA GLU A 57 -30.17 7.30 -5.79
C GLU A 57 -29.79 7.55 -4.33
N ILE A 58 -28.63 7.04 -3.90
CA ILE A 58 -28.09 7.27 -2.56
C ILE A 58 -27.81 8.76 -2.34
N GLU A 59 -27.12 9.42 -3.28
CA GLU A 59 -26.84 10.86 -3.22
C GLU A 59 -28.12 11.69 -3.11
N HIS A 60 -29.15 11.35 -3.90
CA HIS A 60 -30.45 12.01 -3.85
C HIS A 60 -31.17 11.74 -2.51
N GLY A 61 -31.10 10.52 -2.00
CA GLY A 61 -31.69 10.14 -0.71
C GLY A 61 -31.04 10.87 0.47
N LEU A 62 -29.72 11.08 0.42
CA LEU A 62 -28.99 11.88 1.41
C LEU A 62 -29.39 13.36 1.33
N ARG A 63 -29.40 13.93 0.12
CA ARG A 63 -29.74 15.34 -0.11
C ARG A 63 -31.19 15.67 0.29
N SER A 64 -32.13 14.77 0.02
CA SER A 64 -33.55 14.93 0.38
C SER A 64 -33.84 14.66 1.87
N GLY A 65 -32.89 14.07 2.60
CA GLY A 65 -33.08 13.63 3.99
C GLY A 65 -33.94 12.36 4.14
N ALA A 66 -34.22 11.66 3.03
CA ALA A 66 -34.88 10.35 3.06
C ALA A 66 -34.00 9.29 3.74
N LEU A 67 -32.68 9.38 3.53
CA LEU A 67 -31.68 8.54 4.18
C LEU A 67 -31.19 9.19 5.47
N ARG A 68 -31.18 8.42 6.57
CA ARG A 68 -30.74 8.86 7.90
C ARG A 68 -29.28 8.55 8.17
N GLY A 69 -28.64 7.76 7.34
CA GLY A 69 -27.20 7.58 7.44
C GLY A 69 -26.61 6.84 6.27
N VAL A 70 -25.30 6.97 6.15
CA VAL A 70 -24.53 6.23 5.15
C VAL A 70 -23.19 5.80 5.73
N VAL A 71 -22.80 4.58 5.40
CA VAL A 71 -21.45 4.06 5.63
C VAL A 71 -20.69 4.15 4.32
N ALA A 72 -19.58 4.86 4.28
CA ALA A 72 -18.88 5.16 3.05
C ALA A 72 -17.37 4.95 3.14
N THR A 73 -16.74 4.72 1.99
CA THR A 73 -15.29 4.92 1.84
C THR A 73 -14.97 6.42 1.72
N ASN A 74 -13.72 6.75 1.38
CA ASN A 74 -13.34 8.10 0.94
C ASN A 74 -14.07 8.57 -0.34
N ALA A 75 -14.94 7.76 -0.95
CA ALA A 75 -15.70 8.17 -2.13
C ALA A 75 -16.69 9.32 -1.83
N LEU A 76 -17.14 9.49 -0.57
CA LEU A 76 -17.92 10.65 -0.13
C LEU A 76 -17.05 11.78 0.47
N GLU A 77 -15.72 11.65 0.43
CA GLU A 77 -14.79 12.74 0.75
C GLU A 77 -14.78 13.78 -0.39
N LEU A 78 -14.94 13.33 -1.63
CA LEU A 78 -15.08 14.15 -2.85
C LEU A 78 -16.30 15.08 -2.76
N GLY A 79 -16.15 16.31 -3.25
CA GLY A 79 -17.09 17.46 -3.16
C GLY A 79 -18.50 17.30 -3.76
N ILE A 80 -19.07 16.09 -3.70
CA ILE A 80 -20.45 15.78 -4.02
C ILE A 80 -21.34 16.51 -3.01
N ASP A 81 -22.33 17.23 -3.53
CA ASP A 81 -23.37 17.88 -2.74
C ASP A 81 -24.40 16.84 -2.28
N ILE A 82 -24.15 16.26 -1.11
CA ILE A 82 -25.00 15.29 -0.42
C ILE A 82 -25.76 15.92 0.76
N GLY A 83 -25.74 17.25 0.88
CA GLY A 83 -26.28 17.99 2.00
C GLY A 83 -25.36 18.03 3.23
N GLU A 84 -25.87 18.64 4.31
CA GLU A 84 -25.19 18.82 5.60
C GLU A 84 -25.79 17.89 6.67
N LEU A 85 -24.92 17.30 7.49
CA LEU A 85 -25.28 16.26 8.46
C LEU A 85 -24.97 16.68 9.88
N ASP A 86 -25.53 15.94 10.83
CA ASP A 86 -25.41 16.26 12.26
C ASP A 86 -24.11 15.68 12.85
N ALA A 87 -23.68 14.50 12.38
CA ALA A 87 -22.43 13.89 12.85
C ALA A 87 -21.66 13.09 11.80
N ALA A 88 -20.32 13.11 11.94
CA ALA A 88 -19.39 12.28 11.19
C ALA A 88 -18.64 11.34 12.15
N VAL A 89 -18.57 10.06 11.80
CA VAL A 89 -17.83 9.03 12.52
C VAL A 89 -16.75 8.50 11.59
N ILE A 90 -15.49 8.65 11.98
CA ILE A 90 -14.33 8.25 11.20
C ILE A 90 -13.74 7.01 11.87
N THR A 91 -13.80 5.84 11.22
CA THR A 91 -13.29 4.58 11.78
C THR A 91 -11.83 4.37 11.39
N GLY A 92 -10.93 4.72 12.31
CA GLY A 92 -9.48 4.74 12.14
C GLY A 92 -8.99 5.98 11.41
N TYR A 93 -7.71 6.33 11.57
CA TYR A 93 -7.14 7.48 10.87
C TYR A 93 -7.16 7.23 9.34
N PRO A 94 -7.75 8.13 8.53
CA PRO A 94 -7.89 7.95 7.08
C PRO A 94 -6.55 7.81 6.34
N GLY A 95 -5.47 8.36 6.89
CA GLY A 95 -4.12 8.31 6.33
C GLY A 95 -3.47 9.70 6.24
N SER A 96 -4.27 10.76 6.11
CA SER A 96 -3.80 12.15 6.03
C SER A 96 -4.63 13.08 6.93
N ILE A 97 -4.02 14.20 7.33
CA ILE A 97 -4.67 15.26 8.09
C ILE A 97 -5.77 15.88 7.22
N ALA A 98 -5.47 16.13 5.95
CA ALA A 98 -6.43 16.62 4.97
C ALA A 98 -7.72 15.78 4.94
N SER A 99 -7.61 14.45 4.84
CA SER A 99 -8.77 13.56 4.78
C SER A 99 -9.57 13.54 6.08
N VAL A 100 -8.92 13.63 7.25
CA VAL A 100 -9.65 13.78 8.53
C VAL A 100 -10.53 15.04 8.48
N TRP A 101 -9.97 16.17 8.06
CA TRP A 101 -10.70 17.43 8.00
C TRP A 101 -11.80 17.43 6.93
N GLN A 102 -11.56 16.82 5.77
CA GLN A 102 -12.59 16.69 4.73
C GLN A 102 -13.75 15.81 5.19
N GLN A 103 -13.46 14.68 5.85
CA GLN A 103 -14.49 13.79 6.39
C GLN A 103 -15.24 14.41 7.57
N ALA A 104 -14.54 15.09 8.49
CA ALA A 104 -15.15 15.82 9.58
C ALA A 104 -16.02 16.99 9.08
N GLY A 105 -15.59 17.67 8.02
CA GLY A 105 -16.32 18.77 7.38
C GLY A 105 -17.63 18.37 6.72
N ARG A 106 -17.94 17.06 6.62
CA ARG A 106 -19.27 16.57 6.21
C ARG A 106 -20.32 16.69 7.29
N ALA A 107 -19.92 16.93 8.54
CA ALA A 107 -20.82 17.23 9.64
C ALA A 107 -20.81 18.72 9.99
N GLY A 108 -21.98 19.33 10.12
CA GLY A 108 -22.14 20.75 10.37
C GLY A 108 -23.26 21.34 9.55
N ARG A 109 -24.30 21.85 10.22
CA ARG A 109 -25.33 22.71 9.61
C ARG A 109 -25.16 24.14 10.09
N ARG A 110 -25.46 25.13 9.25
CA ARG A 110 -25.25 26.58 9.51
C ARG A 110 -25.44 27.02 10.98
N THR A 111 -26.51 26.59 11.64
CA THR A 111 -26.83 27.02 13.01
C THR A 111 -27.01 25.90 14.04
N ALA A 112 -26.92 24.62 13.63
CA ALA A 112 -27.14 23.49 14.52
C ALA A 112 -25.82 22.96 15.08
N HIS A 113 -25.86 22.34 16.25
CA HIS A 113 -24.71 21.64 16.79
C HIS A 113 -24.35 20.45 15.89
N SER A 114 -23.05 20.23 15.68
CA SER A 114 -22.53 19.05 15.00
C SER A 114 -21.40 18.39 15.78
N ALA A 115 -21.10 17.14 15.43
CA ALA A 115 -20.01 16.38 16.03
C ALA A 115 -19.20 15.61 14.98
N ALA A 116 -17.89 15.53 15.19
CA ALA A 116 -17.01 14.63 14.46
C ALA A 116 -16.28 13.71 15.45
N LEU A 117 -16.37 12.40 15.25
CA LEU A 117 -15.79 11.39 16.13
C LEU A 117 -14.78 10.54 15.38
N LEU A 118 -13.51 10.63 15.75
CA LEU A 118 -12.46 9.72 15.28
C LEU A 118 -12.36 8.52 16.23
N ILE A 119 -12.72 7.33 15.76
CA ILE A 119 -12.61 6.08 16.51
C ILE A 119 -11.31 5.39 16.11
N ALA A 120 -10.27 5.56 16.92
CA ALA A 120 -8.96 4.96 16.69
C ALA A 120 -8.98 3.42 16.76
N SER A 121 -8.30 2.78 15.82
CA SER A 121 -7.98 1.35 15.83
C SER A 121 -6.71 1.08 16.63
N ASN A 122 -6.33 -0.19 16.79
CA ASN A 122 -5.06 -0.58 17.41
C ASN A 122 -3.82 -0.37 16.51
N ASN A 123 -3.98 0.20 15.31
CA ASN A 123 -2.85 0.52 14.44
C ASN A 123 -1.93 1.57 15.13
N PRO A 124 -0.60 1.41 15.11
CA PRO A 124 0.32 2.33 15.76
C PRO A 124 0.17 3.81 15.37
N LEU A 125 -0.22 4.11 14.14
CA LEU A 125 -0.49 5.50 13.72
C LEU A 125 -1.70 6.11 14.46
N ASP A 126 -2.79 5.35 14.56
CA ASP A 126 -3.99 5.76 15.30
C ASP A 126 -3.66 5.97 16.79
N GLN A 127 -2.93 5.02 17.38
CA GLN A 127 -2.50 5.09 18.77
C GLN A 127 -1.57 6.29 19.02
N TYR A 128 -0.67 6.60 18.07
CA TYR A 128 0.20 7.77 18.14
C TYR A 128 -0.61 9.07 18.17
N ILE A 129 -1.61 9.21 17.29
CA ILE A 129 -2.47 10.39 17.20
C ILE A 129 -3.28 10.57 18.50
N CYS A 130 -3.82 9.49 19.07
CA CYS A 130 -4.51 9.55 20.36
C CYS A 130 -3.60 10.01 21.50
N ALA A 131 -2.35 9.54 21.53
CA ALA A 131 -1.37 9.96 22.54
C ALA A 131 -0.85 11.38 22.30
N HIS A 132 -0.88 11.87 21.06
CA HIS A 132 -0.34 13.16 20.65
C HIS A 132 -1.34 13.95 19.80
N PRO A 133 -2.49 14.40 20.35
CA PRO A 133 -3.55 15.05 19.58
C PRO A 133 -3.10 16.33 18.88
N ARG A 134 -2.05 17.01 19.39
CA ARG A 134 -1.42 18.17 18.73
C ARG A 134 -0.84 17.84 17.36
N TYR A 135 -0.56 16.58 17.05
CA TYR A 135 -0.18 16.17 15.70
C TYR A 135 -1.29 16.51 14.69
N LEU A 136 -2.54 16.18 15.03
CA LEU A 136 -3.69 16.45 14.16
C LEU A 136 -4.13 17.92 14.21
N PHE A 137 -4.19 18.52 15.40
CA PHE A 137 -4.74 19.88 15.59
C PHE A 137 -3.71 21.01 15.44
N GLY A 138 -2.42 20.69 15.48
CA GLY A 138 -1.33 21.67 15.46
C GLY A 138 -0.56 21.73 14.14
N GLN A 139 -0.83 20.83 13.21
CA GLN A 139 -0.19 20.81 11.89
C GLN A 139 -1.16 21.27 10.80
N SER A 140 -0.60 21.85 9.74
CA SER A 140 -1.34 22.16 8.52
C SER A 140 -1.64 20.86 7.77
N PRO A 141 -2.77 20.77 7.04
CA PRO A 141 -2.97 19.73 6.04
C PRO A 141 -1.80 19.63 5.06
N GLU A 142 -1.60 18.44 4.52
CA GLU A 142 -0.54 18.11 3.56
C GLU A 142 -0.66 18.93 2.26
N HIS A 143 0.48 19.13 1.60
CA HIS A 143 0.53 19.82 0.31
C HIS A 143 0.17 18.87 -0.85
N ALA A 144 -0.62 19.37 -1.81
CA ALA A 144 -0.77 18.70 -3.11
C ALA A 144 0.46 19.02 -3.97
N LEU A 145 1.23 17.99 -4.30
CA LEU A 145 2.45 18.11 -5.09
C LEU A 145 2.17 17.65 -6.52
N THR A 146 2.64 18.43 -7.49
CA THR A 146 2.56 18.06 -8.91
C THR A 146 3.84 18.44 -9.63
N ASN A 147 4.23 17.61 -10.58
CA ASN A 147 5.35 17.85 -11.49
C ASN A 147 4.84 17.84 -12.94
N PRO A 148 4.21 18.94 -13.40
CA PRO A 148 3.74 19.02 -14.79
C PRO A 148 4.89 18.90 -15.79
N ASP A 149 6.11 19.30 -15.40
CA ASP A 149 7.31 19.27 -16.24
C ASP A 149 8.02 17.91 -16.26
N ASN A 150 7.40 16.84 -15.73
CA ASN A 150 7.93 15.48 -15.86
C ASN A 150 8.05 15.13 -17.35
N LEU A 151 9.28 14.93 -17.83
CA LEU A 151 9.59 14.72 -19.24
C LEU A 151 8.80 13.57 -19.88
N ARG A 152 8.64 12.43 -19.19
CA ARG A 152 7.93 11.26 -19.72
C ARG A 152 6.42 11.52 -19.89
N ILE A 153 5.84 12.35 -19.04
CA ILE A 153 4.43 12.76 -19.12
C ILE A 153 4.30 13.89 -20.16
N MET A 154 5.19 14.87 -20.12
CA MET A 154 5.23 16.03 -21.01
C MET A 154 5.29 15.64 -22.48
N VAL A 155 6.19 14.70 -22.87
CA VAL A 155 6.28 14.18 -24.25
C VAL A 155 4.93 13.66 -24.75
N LYS A 156 4.24 12.85 -23.94
CA LYS A 156 2.94 12.28 -24.31
C LYS A 156 1.88 13.36 -24.55
N HIS A 157 1.83 14.36 -23.66
CA HIS A 157 0.88 15.46 -23.79
C HIS A 157 1.22 16.40 -24.95
N LEU A 158 2.50 16.63 -25.22
CA LEU A 158 2.93 17.45 -26.35
C LEU A 158 2.56 16.80 -27.69
N LEU A 159 2.68 15.47 -27.80
CA LEU A 159 2.20 14.74 -28.98
C LEU A 159 0.69 14.84 -29.14
N CYS A 160 -0.08 14.74 -28.06
CA CYS A 160 -1.53 14.98 -28.11
C CYS A 160 -1.85 16.40 -28.58
N ALA A 161 -1.15 17.41 -28.06
CA ALA A 161 -1.35 18.80 -28.45
C ALA A 161 -1.02 19.05 -29.93
N ALA A 162 0.10 18.50 -30.43
CA ALA A 162 0.50 18.60 -31.83
C ALA A 162 -0.44 17.83 -32.79
N TYR A 163 -1.14 16.80 -32.30
CA TYR A 163 -2.21 16.11 -33.02
C TYR A 163 -3.48 16.96 -33.10
N GLU A 164 -3.86 17.59 -31.99
CA GLU A 164 -5.05 18.45 -31.90
C GLU A 164 -4.93 19.70 -32.79
N LEU A 165 -3.78 20.37 -32.73
CA LEU A 165 -3.49 21.58 -33.51
C LEU A 165 -2.01 21.62 -33.92
N PRO A 166 -1.68 22.07 -35.15
CA PRO A 166 -0.29 22.31 -35.53
C PRO A 166 0.40 23.26 -34.56
N TRP A 167 1.58 22.87 -34.08
CA TRP A 167 2.31 23.61 -33.07
C TRP A 167 3.20 24.68 -33.69
N GLN A 168 3.01 25.94 -33.35
CA GLN A 168 3.84 27.02 -33.90
C GLN A 168 5.22 27.06 -33.21
N GLN A 169 6.29 27.17 -34.00
CA GLN A 169 7.65 27.28 -33.48
C GLN A 169 7.79 28.49 -32.54
N GLY A 170 8.43 28.29 -31.39
CA GLY A 170 8.58 29.31 -30.35
C GLY A 170 7.35 29.50 -29.45
N GLU A 171 6.27 28.74 -29.65
CA GLU A 171 5.17 28.70 -28.68
C GLU A 171 5.55 27.88 -27.44
N THR A 172 5.09 28.35 -26.29
CA THR A 172 5.32 27.75 -24.98
C THR A 172 4.24 26.73 -24.63
N PHE A 173 4.61 25.66 -23.92
CA PHE A 173 3.66 24.72 -23.33
C PHE A 173 3.71 24.80 -21.80
N GLY A 174 2.82 25.61 -21.22
CA GLY A 174 2.88 25.93 -19.80
C GLY A 174 4.21 26.61 -19.44
N SER A 175 4.88 26.12 -18.39
CA SER A 175 6.20 26.58 -17.96
C SER A 175 7.37 25.75 -18.48
N PHE A 176 7.11 24.74 -19.33
CA PHE A 176 8.15 23.82 -19.77
C PHE A 176 9.17 24.55 -20.66
N GLY A 177 10.44 24.57 -20.23
CA GLY A 177 11.48 25.39 -20.85
C GLY A 177 12.12 24.80 -22.11
N ALA A 178 11.96 23.50 -22.37
CA ALA A 178 12.65 22.76 -23.42
C ALA A 178 11.71 22.29 -24.55
N VAL A 179 10.62 23.03 -24.80
CA VAL A 179 9.62 22.68 -25.85
C VAL A 179 10.27 22.58 -27.23
N ASP A 180 11.04 23.58 -27.64
CA ASP A 180 11.66 23.62 -28.98
C ASP A 180 12.66 22.46 -29.18
N GLU A 181 13.43 22.11 -28.14
CA GLU A 181 14.34 20.96 -28.17
C GLU A 181 13.57 19.65 -28.34
N LEU A 182 12.44 19.50 -27.64
CA LEU A 182 11.58 18.33 -27.73
C LEU A 182 10.94 18.21 -29.13
N LEU A 183 10.43 19.31 -29.68
CA LEU A 183 9.85 19.34 -31.02
C LEU A 183 10.89 18.97 -32.08
N ALA A 184 12.12 19.45 -31.95
CA ALA A 184 13.21 19.09 -32.84
C ALA A 184 13.56 17.59 -32.76
N ILE A 185 13.59 17.00 -31.56
CA ILE A 185 13.79 15.56 -31.37
C ILE A 185 12.64 14.77 -32.02
N LEU A 186 11.39 15.14 -31.76
CA LEU A 186 10.22 14.45 -32.31
C LEU A 186 10.11 14.57 -33.83
N GLN A 187 10.61 15.67 -34.41
CA GLN A 187 10.76 15.80 -35.86
C GLN A 187 11.86 14.88 -36.40
N GLN A 188 12.99 14.77 -35.71
CA GLN A 188 14.08 13.85 -36.09
C GLN A 188 13.65 12.38 -36.02
N GLU A 189 12.80 12.03 -35.06
CA GLU A 189 12.18 10.71 -34.93
C GLU A 189 11.09 10.44 -35.98
N GLY A 190 10.75 11.44 -36.80
CA GLY A 190 9.74 11.33 -37.86
C GLY A 190 8.29 11.32 -37.37
N VAL A 191 8.07 11.65 -36.10
CA VAL A 191 6.74 11.72 -35.47
C VAL A 191 6.04 13.03 -35.82
N LEU A 192 6.82 14.12 -35.92
CA LEU A 192 6.37 15.43 -36.34
C LEU A 192 7.03 15.84 -37.66
N HIS A 193 6.37 16.72 -38.41
CA HIS A 193 6.93 17.36 -39.59
C HIS A 193 6.76 18.86 -39.53
N GLU A 194 7.87 19.56 -39.67
CA GLU A 194 7.88 21.00 -39.69
C GLU A 194 7.59 21.52 -41.11
N THR A 195 6.53 22.32 -41.24
CA THR A 195 6.28 23.12 -42.44
C THR A 195 5.75 24.49 -42.05
N ARG A 196 6.24 25.55 -42.71
CA ARG A 196 5.78 26.94 -42.48
C ARG A 196 5.90 27.37 -41.00
N ASN A 197 6.98 26.97 -40.33
CA ASN A 197 7.25 27.20 -38.90
C ASN A 197 6.17 26.60 -37.98
N GLN A 198 5.51 25.53 -38.44
CA GLN A 198 4.55 24.76 -37.65
C GLN A 198 4.93 23.30 -37.68
N TYR A 199 4.88 22.65 -36.51
CA TYR A 199 5.05 21.21 -36.37
C TYR A 199 3.69 20.53 -36.49
N HIS A 200 3.59 19.62 -37.45
CA HIS A 200 2.39 18.84 -37.72
C HIS A 200 2.61 17.39 -37.31
N TRP A 201 1.64 16.78 -36.65
CA TRP A 201 1.65 15.35 -36.38
C TRP A 201 1.61 14.52 -37.67
N LEU A 202 2.53 13.56 -37.81
CA LEU A 202 2.60 12.61 -38.92
C LEU A 202 2.31 11.15 -38.54
N GLY A 203 2.17 10.85 -37.25
CA GLY A 203 1.95 9.47 -36.82
C GLY A 203 0.56 8.92 -37.17
N GLU A 204 0.38 7.62 -36.97
CA GLU A 204 -0.88 6.94 -37.22
C GLU A 204 -1.81 7.02 -36.00
N GLY A 205 -3.07 7.38 -36.23
CA GLY A 205 -4.08 7.46 -35.17
C GLY A 205 -3.91 8.67 -34.25
N ALA A 206 -4.77 8.74 -33.23
CA ALA A 206 -4.74 9.79 -32.22
C ALA A 206 -3.84 9.37 -31.04
N PRO A 207 -2.78 10.13 -30.68
CA PRO A 207 -1.90 9.79 -29.55
C PRO A 207 -2.64 9.59 -28.24
N ALA A 208 -3.74 10.31 -28.04
CA ALA A 208 -4.56 10.26 -26.84
C ALA A 208 -5.09 8.85 -26.51
N THR A 209 -5.24 7.94 -27.49
CA THR A 209 -5.69 6.56 -27.22
C THR A 209 -4.66 5.71 -26.49
N ALA A 210 -3.38 6.08 -26.57
CA ALA A 210 -2.28 5.40 -25.89
C ALA A 210 -1.90 6.06 -24.54
N VAL A 211 -2.57 7.16 -24.16
CA VAL A 211 -2.26 7.92 -22.95
C VAL A 211 -3.37 7.73 -21.91
N SER A 212 -3.06 6.96 -20.86
CA SER A 212 -3.88 6.97 -19.64
C SER A 212 -3.46 8.13 -18.74
N LEU A 213 -4.45 8.87 -18.21
CA LEU A 213 -4.24 9.92 -17.22
C LEU A 213 -4.10 9.39 -15.78
N ARG A 214 -4.30 8.08 -15.56
CA ARG A 214 -4.30 7.45 -14.24
C ARG A 214 -3.28 6.33 -14.16
N THR A 215 -2.69 6.19 -12.97
CA THR A 215 -1.73 5.12 -12.64
C THR A 215 -2.37 3.73 -12.70
N SER A 216 -3.62 3.61 -12.24
CA SER A 216 -4.42 2.38 -12.39
C SER A 216 -4.87 2.24 -13.84
N GLY A 217 -4.68 1.05 -14.43
CA GLY A 217 -5.26 0.75 -15.74
C GLY A 217 -6.78 0.83 -15.73
N ASP A 218 -7.39 0.93 -16.92
CA ASP A 218 -8.86 0.96 -17.09
C ASP A 218 -9.50 -0.43 -17.06
N ASP A 219 -8.73 -1.47 -16.71
CA ASP A 219 -9.19 -2.85 -16.75
C ASP A 219 -10.06 -3.17 -15.51
N THR A 220 -11.33 -3.44 -15.75
CA THR A 220 -12.34 -3.67 -14.70
C THR A 220 -12.92 -5.07 -14.78
N VAL A 221 -13.19 -5.66 -13.62
CA VAL A 221 -13.92 -6.92 -13.47
C VAL A 221 -15.39 -6.63 -13.18
N VAL A 222 -16.26 -7.21 -14.01
CA VAL A 222 -17.72 -7.15 -13.87
C VAL A 222 -18.19 -8.28 -12.97
N ILE A 223 -19.09 -7.99 -12.04
CA ILE A 223 -19.66 -8.96 -11.10
C ILE A 223 -21.12 -9.20 -11.50
N GLN A 224 -21.44 -10.46 -11.80
CA GLN A 224 -22.77 -10.86 -12.29
C GLN A 224 -23.47 -11.78 -11.30
N ASP A 225 -24.71 -11.44 -10.95
CA ASP A 225 -25.65 -12.36 -10.32
C ASP A 225 -26.21 -13.33 -11.37
N VAL A 226 -25.87 -14.61 -11.25
CA VAL A 226 -26.31 -15.66 -12.20
C VAL A 226 -27.68 -16.25 -11.87
N ASP A 227 -28.19 -16.05 -10.66
CA ASP A 227 -29.48 -16.57 -10.19
C ASP A 227 -30.63 -15.57 -10.41
N ALA A 228 -30.34 -14.42 -11.01
CA ALA A 228 -31.34 -13.40 -11.32
C ALA A 228 -32.45 -13.97 -12.26
N PRO A 229 -33.75 -13.69 -12.00
CA PRO A 229 -34.87 -14.48 -12.54
C PRO A 229 -35.00 -14.57 -14.07
N ASN A 230 -34.48 -13.59 -14.81
CA ASN A 230 -34.69 -13.47 -16.26
C ASN A 230 -33.38 -13.55 -17.07
N ARG A 231 -32.30 -13.00 -16.53
CA ARG A 231 -30.98 -12.93 -17.16
C ARG A 231 -29.94 -12.61 -16.09
N PRO A 232 -28.67 -12.99 -16.28
CA PRO A 232 -27.59 -12.52 -15.42
C PRO A 232 -27.64 -10.99 -15.28
N GLU A 233 -27.59 -10.52 -14.05
CA GLU A 233 -27.66 -9.10 -13.72
C GLU A 233 -26.29 -8.61 -13.24
N VAL A 234 -25.83 -7.48 -13.77
CA VAL A 234 -24.59 -6.87 -13.27
C VAL A 234 -24.90 -6.20 -11.95
N ILE A 235 -24.23 -6.66 -10.89
CA ILE A 235 -24.39 -6.12 -9.52
C ILE A 235 -23.26 -5.18 -9.12
N GLY A 236 -22.18 -5.10 -9.88
CA GLY A 236 -21.10 -4.16 -9.59
C GLY A 236 -19.86 -4.36 -10.44
N GLU A 237 -18.93 -3.42 -10.30
CA GLU A 237 -17.66 -3.40 -10.99
C GLU A 237 -16.54 -3.09 -10.00
N ILE A 238 -15.38 -3.71 -10.20
CA ILE A 238 -14.15 -3.43 -9.45
C ILE A 238 -12.95 -3.35 -10.39
N ASP A 239 -11.92 -2.63 -9.98
CA ASP A 239 -10.61 -2.64 -10.64
C ASP A 239 -9.95 -4.02 -10.58
N LEU A 240 -9.25 -4.41 -11.65
CA LEU A 240 -8.57 -5.71 -11.75
C LEU A 240 -7.58 -5.94 -10.60
N ASP A 241 -6.84 -4.91 -10.18
CA ASP A 241 -5.86 -4.98 -9.09
C ASP A 241 -6.50 -5.38 -7.74
N SER A 242 -7.77 -5.02 -7.51
CA SER A 242 -8.53 -5.40 -6.32
C SER A 242 -9.18 -6.78 -6.43
N ALA A 243 -9.35 -7.33 -7.63
CA ALA A 243 -10.11 -8.56 -7.86
C ALA A 243 -9.57 -9.77 -7.08
N PRO A 244 -8.23 -10.03 -7.00
CA PRO A 244 -7.68 -11.13 -6.21
C PRO A 244 -8.00 -11.07 -4.71
N MET A 245 -8.41 -9.90 -4.22
CA MET A 245 -8.75 -9.70 -2.80
C MET A 245 -10.25 -9.70 -2.52
N MET A 246 -11.10 -9.62 -3.56
CA MET A 246 -12.53 -9.35 -3.41
C MET A 246 -13.45 -10.38 -4.09
N VAL A 247 -13.06 -10.95 -5.22
CA VAL A 247 -13.93 -11.79 -6.06
C VAL A 247 -13.24 -13.06 -6.57
N TYR A 248 -12.32 -13.61 -5.78
CA TYR A 248 -11.78 -14.95 -5.99
C TYR A 248 -12.89 -16.01 -5.78
N GLU A 249 -12.70 -17.22 -6.31
CA GLU A 249 -13.66 -18.32 -6.09
C GLU A 249 -13.86 -18.61 -4.59
N ASP A 250 -15.10 -18.87 -4.19
CA ASP A 250 -15.57 -18.95 -2.80
C ASP A 250 -15.55 -17.64 -1.99
N ALA A 251 -15.22 -16.49 -2.60
CA ALA A 251 -15.35 -15.21 -1.93
C ALA A 251 -16.81 -14.90 -1.58
N ILE A 252 -17.03 -14.34 -0.40
CA ILE A 252 -18.29 -13.67 -0.05
C ILE A 252 -18.15 -12.20 -0.44
N TYR A 253 -18.68 -11.88 -1.62
CA TYR A 253 -18.82 -10.51 -2.09
C TYR A 253 -20.02 -9.86 -1.41
N MET A 254 -19.84 -8.66 -0.87
CA MET A 254 -20.90 -7.90 -0.23
C MET A 254 -21.25 -6.67 -1.05
N HIS A 255 -22.54 -6.49 -1.33
CA HIS A 255 -23.07 -5.35 -2.06
C HIS A 255 -24.30 -4.82 -1.35
N GLN A 256 -24.19 -3.60 -0.80
CA GLN A 256 -25.25 -2.97 0.00
C GLN A 256 -25.78 -3.90 1.11
N ALA A 257 -24.85 -4.49 1.87
CA ALA A 257 -25.10 -5.49 2.92
C ALA A 257 -25.75 -6.81 2.47
N ARG A 258 -26.05 -7.00 1.18
CA ARG A 258 -26.39 -8.30 0.61
C ARG A 258 -25.13 -9.11 0.34
N THR A 259 -25.20 -10.40 0.61
CA THR A 259 -24.08 -11.33 0.44
C THR A 259 -24.26 -12.19 -0.80
N TYR A 260 -23.18 -12.31 -1.56
CA TYR A 260 -23.09 -13.11 -2.77
C TYR A 260 -21.89 -14.05 -2.66
N LEU A 261 -22.08 -15.32 -2.95
CA LEU A 261 -20.98 -16.28 -3.10
C LEU A 261 -20.47 -16.19 -4.54
N VAL A 262 -19.17 -15.94 -4.71
CA VAL A 262 -18.52 -16.04 -6.02
C VAL A 262 -18.27 -17.52 -6.31
N GLU A 263 -18.99 -18.05 -7.29
CA GLU A 263 -18.87 -19.46 -7.68
C GLU A 263 -17.73 -19.69 -8.66
N ARG A 264 -17.46 -18.70 -9.52
CA ARG A 264 -16.40 -18.77 -10.52
C ARG A 264 -15.88 -17.37 -10.82
N PHE A 265 -14.57 -17.24 -10.97
CA PHE A 265 -13.96 -16.01 -11.48
C PHE A 265 -13.22 -16.28 -12.79
N ASP A 266 -13.78 -15.76 -13.89
CA ASP A 266 -13.15 -15.78 -15.20
C ASP A 266 -12.15 -14.62 -15.28
N TRP A 267 -10.88 -14.93 -15.00
CA TRP A 267 -9.80 -13.95 -14.99
C TRP A 267 -9.63 -13.29 -16.35
N ASP A 268 -9.58 -14.07 -17.44
CA ASP A 268 -9.33 -13.57 -18.79
C ASP A 268 -10.54 -12.83 -19.35
N GLY A 269 -11.75 -13.35 -19.10
CA GLY A 269 -13.00 -12.71 -19.50
C GLY A 269 -13.40 -11.50 -18.66
N ARG A 270 -12.70 -11.24 -17.54
CA ARG A 270 -12.97 -10.14 -16.59
C ARG A 270 -14.37 -10.22 -15.97
N ILE A 271 -14.87 -11.42 -15.69
CA ILE A 271 -16.22 -11.63 -15.12
C ILE A 271 -16.16 -12.52 -13.87
N ALA A 272 -16.69 -12.03 -12.76
CA ALA A 272 -16.96 -12.80 -11.56
C ALA A 272 -18.44 -13.22 -11.52
N TYR A 273 -18.69 -14.53 -11.56
CA TYR A 273 -20.03 -15.12 -11.47
C TYR A 273 -20.35 -15.38 -10.01
N ALA A 274 -21.40 -14.73 -9.52
CA ALA A 274 -21.81 -14.81 -8.14
C ALA A 274 -23.29 -15.14 -8.03
N ARG A 275 -23.70 -15.71 -6.89
CA ARG A 275 -25.10 -15.93 -6.58
C ARG A 275 -25.45 -15.46 -5.18
N PRO A 276 -26.68 -15.03 -4.91
CA PRO A 276 -27.11 -14.63 -3.58
C PRO A 276 -26.96 -15.78 -2.59
N VAL A 277 -26.51 -15.45 -1.38
CA VAL A 277 -26.40 -16.44 -0.30
C VAL A 277 -26.64 -15.76 1.04
N GLU A 278 -27.33 -16.43 1.95
CA GLU A 278 -27.49 -15.99 3.33
C GLU A 278 -26.45 -16.71 4.21
N VAL A 279 -25.48 -15.96 4.73
CA VAL A 279 -24.38 -16.50 5.57
C VAL A 279 -24.08 -15.59 6.75
N ASP A 280 -23.62 -16.17 7.85
CA ASP A 280 -23.20 -15.46 9.06
C ASP A 280 -21.68 -15.17 9.10
N TYR A 281 -21.01 -15.27 7.95
CA TYR A 281 -19.57 -15.05 7.82
C TYR A 281 -19.23 -14.21 6.59
N TYR A 282 -18.02 -13.64 6.59
CA TYR A 282 -17.43 -12.98 5.43
C TYR A 282 -16.05 -13.56 5.14
N THR A 283 -15.53 -13.32 3.94
CA THR A 283 -14.20 -13.80 3.57
C THR A 283 -13.17 -12.67 3.56
N ARG A 284 -11.92 -13.00 3.91
CA ARG A 284 -10.79 -12.07 3.84
C ARG A 284 -9.57 -12.75 3.22
N ALA A 285 -9.20 -12.29 2.03
CA ALA A 285 -8.00 -12.73 1.33
C ALA A 285 -6.70 -12.25 1.99
N SER A 286 -5.62 -12.93 1.67
CA SER A 286 -4.25 -12.58 2.01
C SER A 286 -3.40 -12.51 0.74
N MET A 287 -2.96 -11.30 0.42
CA MET A 287 -2.07 -11.02 -0.70
C MET A 287 -0.74 -10.48 -0.18
N GLY A 288 0.35 -10.75 -0.88
CA GLY A 288 1.64 -10.12 -0.60
C GLY A 288 2.40 -9.86 -1.88
N SER A 289 3.27 -8.86 -1.82
CA SER A 289 4.11 -8.43 -2.94
C SER A 289 5.58 -8.66 -2.63
N SER A 290 6.36 -9.07 -3.62
CA SER A 290 7.80 -9.25 -3.54
C SER A 290 8.48 -8.75 -4.80
N ILE A 291 9.68 -8.21 -4.63
CA ILE A 291 10.55 -7.90 -5.75
C ILE A 291 11.11 -9.22 -6.28
N ARG A 292 10.79 -9.54 -7.53
CA ARG A 292 11.25 -10.73 -8.23
C ARG A 292 12.61 -10.50 -8.87
N GLU A 293 12.85 -9.30 -9.38
CA GLU A 293 14.06 -8.98 -10.13
C GLU A 293 14.45 -7.52 -9.98
N LEU A 294 15.77 -7.26 -9.97
CA LEU A 294 16.41 -5.95 -10.04
C LEU A 294 17.44 -6.00 -11.17
N ARG A 295 17.31 -5.15 -12.19
CA ARG A 295 18.27 -5.03 -13.29
C ARG A 295 18.83 -3.61 -13.32
N PRO A 296 20.07 -3.38 -12.88
CA PRO A 296 20.66 -2.05 -12.91
C PRO A 296 20.85 -1.58 -14.35
N GLU A 297 20.41 -0.36 -14.63
CA GLU A 297 20.82 0.40 -15.82
C GLU A 297 22.09 1.20 -15.51
N THR A 298 22.10 1.84 -14.34
CA THR A 298 23.26 2.60 -13.84
C THR A 298 23.49 2.24 -12.38
N GLU A 299 24.75 2.08 -12.01
CA GLU A 299 25.19 1.80 -10.65
C GLU A 299 26.38 2.68 -10.27
N ALA A 300 26.50 2.98 -8.97
CA ALA A 300 27.63 3.68 -8.40
C ALA A 300 27.89 3.17 -6.97
N ASP A 301 29.15 2.85 -6.69
CA ASP A 301 29.61 2.46 -5.36
C ASP A 301 30.18 3.66 -4.62
N GLU A 302 29.63 3.96 -3.44
CA GLU A 302 30.13 5.05 -2.60
C GLU A 302 29.98 4.71 -1.12
N GLY A 303 31.07 4.80 -0.36
CA GLY A 303 31.03 4.67 1.10
C GLY A 303 30.51 3.32 1.60
N GLY A 304 30.71 2.23 0.86
CA GLY A 304 30.21 0.90 1.21
C GLY A 304 28.72 0.68 0.90
N VAL A 305 28.10 1.57 0.14
CA VAL A 305 26.75 1.41 -0.41
C VAL A 305 26.82 1.44 -1.93
N THR A 306 26.28 0.41 -2.57
CA THR A 306 25.99 0.44 -4.01
C THR A 306 24.63 1.09 -4.19
N ARG A 307 24.59 2.26 -4.82
CA ARG A 307 23.33 2.83 -5.32
C ARG A 307 23.13 2.44 -6.77
N ALA A 308 21.91 2.13 -7.15
CA ALA A 308 21.57 1.82 -8.54
C ALA A 308 20.16 2.28 -8.88
N PHE A 309 19.91 2.50 -10.17
CA PHE A 309 18.57 2.56 -10.73
C PHE A 309 18.48 1.69 -11.98
N GLY A 310 17.27 1.25 -12.31
CA GLY A 310 16.95 0.47 -13.50
C GLY A 310 15.62 -0.25 -13.36
N ASP A 311 15.45 -1.34 -14.12
CA ASP A 311 14.22 -2.11 -14.13
C ASP A 311 14.01 -2.92 -12.85
N VAL A 312 12.76 -2.96 -12.40
CA VAL A 312 12.28 -3.72 -11.24
C VAL A 312 11.02 -4.48 -11.63
N SER A 313 11.03 -5.78 -11.36
CA SER A 313 9.87 -6.65 -11.52
C SER A 313 9.28 -6.96 -10.15
N VAL A 314 8.06 -6.48 -9.88
CA VAL A 314 7.35 -6.73 -8.61
C VAL A 314 6.19 -7.67 -8.85
N VAL A 315 6.13 -8.74 -8.06
CA VAL A 315 5.08 -9.76 -8.15
C VAL A 315 4.18 -9.69 -6.95
N SER A 316 2.87 -9.62 -7.19
CA SER A 316 1.82 -9.66 -6.17
C SER A 316 0.96 -10.91 -6.35
N LYS A 317 0.78 -11.68 -5.27
CA LYS A 317 0.00 -12.93 -5.29
C LYS A 317 -0.96 -13.02 -4.12
N ALA A 318 -2.23 -13.29 -4.43
CA ALA A 318 -3.21 -13.74 -3.44
C ALA A 318 -3.01 -15.24 -3.19
N THR A 319 -2.82 -15.62 -1.93
CA THR A 319 -2.39 -17.00 -1.57
C THR A 319 -3.46 -17.84 -0.88
N GLY A 320 -4.48 -17.18 -0.32
CA GLY A 320 -5.51 -17.83 0.46
C GLY A 320 -6.42 -16.83 1.15
N TYR A 321 -7.52 -17.32 1.70
CA TYR A 321 -8.49 -16.52 2.44
C TYR A 321 -8.94 -17.20 3.72
N ARG A 322 -9.49 -16.39 4.63
CA ARG A 322 -10.18 -16.83 5.84
C ARG A 322 -11.68 -16.62 5.72
N LYS A 323 -12.47 -17.57 6.22
CA LYS A 323 -13.87 -17.39 6.57
C LYS A 323 -13.94 -16.88 8.00
N ILE A 324 -14.50 -15.70 8.21
CA ILE A 324 -14.53 -15.01 9.50
C ILE A 324 -15.99 -14.81 9.89
N LYS A 325 -16.38 -15.34 11.06
CA LYS A 325 -17.73 -15.20 11.59
C LYS A 325 -18.02 -13.74 11.87
N ARG A 326 -19.21 -13.29 11.47
CA ARG A 326 -19.74 -11.98 11.83
C ARG A 326 -19.88 -11.87 13.35
N TYR A 327 -19.75 -10.66 13.87
CA TYR A 327 -19.80 -10.30 15.30
C TYR A 327 -18.66 -10.86 16.17
N SER A 328 -18.44 -12.18 16.20
CA SER A 328 -17.38 -12.77 17.03
C SER A 328 -15.99 -12.61 16.44
N HIS A 329 -15.89 -12.38 15.13
CA HIS A 329 -14.63 -12.32 14.38
C HIS A 329 -13.77 -13.59 14.50
N GLU A 330 -14.39 -14.71 14.87
CA GLU A 330 -13.76 -16.01 14.94
C GLU A 330 -13.43 -16.51 13.53
N THR A 331 -12.25 -17.10 13.36
CA THR A 331 -11.91 -17.75 12.09
C THR A 331 -12.58 -19.12 12.02
N LEU A 332 -13.55 -19.26 11.11
CA LEU A 332 -14.33 -20.49 10.89
C LEU A 332 -13.59 -21.50 10.02
N GLY A 333 -12.71 -21.02 9.15
CA GLY A 333 -11.99 -21.86 8.21
C GLY A 333 -11.16 -21.05 7.23
N PHE A 334 -10.55 -21.77 6.31
CA PHE A 334 -9.65 -21.23 5.32
C PHE A 334 -9.92 -21.85 3.95
N GLY A 335 -9.52 -21.15 2.89
CA GLY A 335 -9.47 -21.70 1.53
C GLY A 335 -8.29 -21.15 0.74
N PRO A 336 -7.79 -21.90 -0.25
CA PRO A 336 -6.76 -21.40 -1.15
C PRO A 336 -7.34 -20.32 -2.08
N ILE A 337 -6.46 -19.50 -2.66
CA ILE A 337 -6.80 -18.67 -3.81
C ILE A 337 -5.88 -19.12 -4.93
N ASP A 338 -6.45 -19.62 -6.01
CA ASP A 338 -5.73 -20.04 -7.21
C ASP A 338 -5.99 -19.03 -8.32
N LEU A 339 -5.21 -17.94 -8.29
CA LEU A 339 -5.26 -16.87 -9.28
C LEU A 339 -3.84 -16.59 -9.79
N PRO A 340 -3.71 -16.11 -11.03
CA PRO A 340 -2.40 -15.78 -11.59
C PRO A 340 -1.71 -14.68 -10.77
N GLU A 341 -0.39 -14.69 -10.83
CA GLU A 341 0.43 -13.66 -10.22
C GLU A 341 0.32 -12.36 -11.03
N MET A 342 0.13 -11.23 -10.32
CA MET A 342 0.15 -9.92 -10.95
C MET A 342 1.59 -9.41 -10.97
N VAL A 343 2.07 -9.05 -12.16
CA VAL A 343 3.44 -8.56 -12.37
C VAL A 343 3.38 -7.08 -12.71
N LEU A 344 4.06 -6.26 -11.90
CA LEU A 344 4.34 -4.87 -12.19
C LEU A 344 5.79 -4.77 -12.66
N GLU A 345 5.97 -4.54 -13.95
CA GLU A 345 7.27 -4.15 -14.52
C GLU A 345 7.37 -2.62 -14.47
N THR A 346 8.39 -2.11 -13.78
CA THR A 346 8.55 -0.68 -13.50
C THR A 346 10.03 -0.32 -13.30
N SER A 347 10.33 0.95 -13.03
CA SER A 347 11.66 1.41 -12.64
C SER A 347 11.79 1.55 -11.13
N GLY A 348 12.98 1.24 -10.61
CA GLY A 348 13.32 1.38 -9.20
C GLY A 348 14.69 2.02 -8.97
N TYR A 349 14.86 2.60 -7.79
CA TYR A 349 16.12 3.08 -7.24
C TYR A 349 16.38 2.30 -5.94
N TRP A 350 17.59 1.76 -5.79
CA TRP A 350 17.92 0.94 -4.64
C TRP A 350 19.31 1.18 -4.08
N LEU A 351 19.45 0.83 -2.81
CA LEU A 351 20.67 0.88 -2.03
C LEU A 351 21.00 -0.51 -1.52
N VAL A 352 22.18 -1.03 -1.88
CA VAL A 352 22.72 -2.31 -1.37
C VAL A 352 23.88 -2.01 -0.44
N PHE A 353 23.81 -2.52 0.79
CA PHE A 353 24.86 -2.31 1.78
C PHE A 353 25.93 -3.40 1.62
N SER A 354 27.19 -3.01 1.41
CA SER A 354 28.28 -3.97 1.22
C SER A 354 28.48 -4.84 2.47
N ALA A 355 29.12 -5.99 2.30
CA ALA A 355 29.43 -6.88 3.43
C ALA A 355 30.28 -6.16 4.51
N GLU A 356 31.27 -5.37 4.10
CA GLU A 356 32.14 -4.61 5.01
C GLU A 356 31.35 -3.56 5.81
N LEU A 357 30.50 -2.77 5.14
CA LEU A 357 29.66 -1.78 5.82
C LEU A 357 28.67 -2.48 6.74
N THR A 358 28.06 -3.57 6.28
CA THR A 358 27.09 -4.35 7.06
C THR A 358 27.73 -4.88 8.36
N GLU A 359 28.95 -5.41 8.30
CA GLU A 359 29.68 -5.85 9.49
C GLU A 359 29.97 -4.69 10.46
N LYS A 360 30.45 -3.54 9.95
CA LYS A 360 30.63 -2.33 10.76
C LYS A 360 29.34 -1.90 11.44
N LEU A 361 28.20 -1.98 10.74
CA LEU A 361 26.89 -1.64 11.29
C LEU A 361 26.43 -2.63 12.36
N TYR A 362 26.77 -3.93 12.24
CA TYR A 362 26.52 -4.92 13.29
C TYR A 362 27.36 -4.68 14.53
N GLU A 363 28.66 -4.42 14.38
CA GLU A 363 29.56 -4.10 15.50
C GLU A 363 29.13 -2.82 16.23
N ALA A 364 28.64 -1.84 15.48
CA ALA A 364 28.09 -0.61 16.04
C ALA A 364 26.71 -0.80 16.71
N GLY A 365 26.07 -1.96 16.57
CA GLY A 365 24.71 -2.22 17.05
C GLY A 365 23.64 -1.39 16.33
N ILE A 366 23.90 -0.96 15.10
CA ILE A 366 22.96 -0.19 14.27
C ILE A 366 22.06 -1.15 13.49
N LEU A 367 22.65 -2.20 12.92
CA LEU A 367 21.92 -3.35 12.40
C LEU A 367 22.01 -4.49 13.40
N LEU A 368 21.05 -5.41 13.31
CA LEU A 368 21.00 -6.59 14.16
C LEU A 368 21.37 -7.81 13.34
N ARG A 369 22.35 -8.59 13.80
CA ARG A 369 22.78 -9.82 13.11
C ARG A 369 21.60 -10.79 12.95
N PRO A 370 21.52 -11.51 11.82
CA PRO A 370 20.57 -12.60 11.67
C PRO A 370 20.68 -13.59 12.83
N ASN A 371 19.56 -14.13 13.30
CA ASN A 371 19.58 -15.09 14.40
C ASN A 371 20.23 -16.39 13.96
N GLU A 372 21.16 -16.93 14.75
CA GLU A 372 21.54 -18.33 14.68
C GLU A 372 20.53 -19.15 15.48
N TYR A 373 19.65 -19.88 14.79
CA TYR A 373 18.58 -20.65 15.44
C TYR A 373 19.06 -21.94 16.12
N GLY A 374 20.37 -22.21 16.11
CA GLY A 374 20.97 -23.37 16.76
C GLY A 374 20.81 -24.70 15.98
N PRO A 375 21.47 -25.78 16.43
CA PRO A 375 21.60 -27.02 15.66
C PRO A 375 20.30 -27.77 15.38
N ASN A 376 19.28 -27.64 16.23
CA ASN A 376 18.01 -28.37 16.07
C ASN A 376 17.01 -27.65 15.14
N TRP A 377 17.36 -26.48 14.59
CA TRP A 377 16.41 -25.64 13.85
C TRP A 377 15.73 -26.38 12.69
N GLN A 378 16.49 -27.11 11.87
CA GLN A 378 15.92 -27.84 10.74
C GLN A 378 14.94 -28.94 11.18
N ALA A 379 15.25 -29.64 12.28
CA ALA A 379 14.35 -30.65 12.84
C ALA A 379 13.08 -30.01 13.41
N ALA A 380 13.21 -28.93 14.18
CA ALA A 380 12.08 -28.19 14.73
C ALA A 380 11.18 -27.63 13.61
N ARG A 381 11.78 -27.08 12.55
CA ARG A 381 11.08 -26.58 11.38
C ARG A 381 10.25 -27.65 10.71
N ARG A 382 10.80 -28.86 10.51
CA ARG A 382 10.06 -29.99 9.92
C ARG A 382 8.87 -30.41 10.80
N VAL A 383 9.08 -30.56 12.11
CA VAL A 383 8.01 -30.91 13.06
C VAL A 383 6.86 -29.91 13.01
N VAL A 384 7.15 -28.62 12.89
CA VAL A 384 6.13 -27.56 12.84
C VAL A 384 5.37 -27.55 11.52
N LEU A 385 6.07 -27.77 10.39
CA LEU A 385 5.42 -27.89 9.08
C LEU A 385 4.49 -29.11 9.03
N GLU A 386 4.93 -30.26 9.55
CA GLU A 386 4.11 -31.47 9.64
C GLU A 386 2.91 -31.28 10.59
N ARG A 387 3.12 -30.66 11.76
CA ARG A 387 2.05 -30.30 12.71
C ARG A 387 0.97 -29.45 12.05
N ASP A 388 1.40 -28.51 11.22
CA ASP A 388 0.52 -27.54 10.57
C ASP A 388 -0.02 -28.04 9.22
N ASP A 389 0.17 -29.33 8.88
CA ASP A 389 -0.28 -29.95 7.63
C ASP A 389 0.20 -29.18 6.38
N TYR A 390 1.41 -28.63 6.43
CA TYR A 390 1.96 -27.79 5.37
C TYR A 390 1.01 -26.66 4.94
N ARG A 391 0.36 -26.02 5.92
CA ARG A 391 -0.53 -24.88 5.71
C ARG A 391 -0.11 -23.70 6.56
N CYS A 392 -0.25 -22.51 5.99
CA CYS A 392 -0.13 -21.28 6.74
C CYS A 392 -1.21 -21.22 7.83
N ARG A 393 -0.82 -21.04 9.09
CA ARG A 393 -1.75 -20.94 10.22
C ARG A 393 -2.52 -19.61 10.29
N LEU A 394 -2.14 -18.62 9.48
CA LEU A 394 -2.80 -17.31 9.42
C LEU A 394 -3.77 -17.16 8.25
N CYS A 395 -3.47 -17.71 7.06
CA CYS A 395 -4.33 -17.58 5.89
C CYS A 395 -4.73 -18.93 5.26
N GLY A 396 -4.22 -20.05 5.75
CA GLY A 396 -4.53 -21.39 5.24
C GLY A 396 -3.89 -21.75 3.89
N ALA A 397 -3.08 -20.84 3.31
CA ALA A 397 -2.35 -21.11 2.08
C ALA A 397 -1.54 -22.40 2.20
N VAL A 398 -1.69 -23.27 1.20
CA VAL A 398 -0.98 -24.54 1.11
C VAL A 398 0.44 -24.27 0.60
N GLY A 399 1.42 -24.93 1.21
CA GLY A 399 2.76 -24.96 0.66
C GLY A 399 3.33 -26.35 0.65
N GLN A 400 4.57 -26.45 0.18
CA GLN A 400 5.25 -27.74 0.02
C GLN A 400 6.44 -27.86 0.96
N ASP A 401 6.84 -29.13 1.17
CA ASP A 401 8.08 -29.49 1.82
C ASP A 401 9.28 -28.97 0.99
N PRO A 402 10.16 -28.12 1.54
CA PRO A 402 11.34 -27.64 0.83
C PRO A 402 12.44 -28.70 0.60
N SER A 403 12.23 -29.96 1.02
CA SER A 403 13.19 -31.05 0.78
C SER A 403 13.27 -31.54 -0.68
N GLY A 404 12.34 -31.09 -1.54
CA GLY A 404 12.50 -31.06 -2.99
C GLY A 404 12.48 -32.42 -3.70
N PHE A 405 11.31 -33.01 -3.89
CA PHE A 405 11.04 -33.92 -5.01
C PHE A 405 9.57 -33.75 -5.43
N LEU A 406 9.36 -33.35 -6.70
CA LEU A 406 8.08 -33.00 -7.37
C LEU A 406 7.60 -31.56 -7.10
N LYS A 407 7.75 -30.70 -8.13
CA LYS A 407 7.18 -29.36 -8.23
C LYS A 407 5.85 -29.41 -9.00
N PRO A 408 4.69 -29.42 -8.35
CA PRO A 408 3.47 -28.87 -8.94
C PRO A 408 3.67 -27.37 -9.18
N GLU A 409 3.35 -26.89 -10.38
CA GLU A 409 3.31 -25.46 -10.69
C GLU A 409 2.35 -24.75 -9.72
N GLY A 410 2.77 -23.60 -9.17
CA GLY A 410 1.92 -22.74 -8.33
C GLY A 410 2.07 -22.85 -6.80
N SER A 411 2.86 -23.80 -6.26
CA SER A 411 2.98 -24.00 -4.80
C SER A 411 3.78 -22.91 -4.07
N THR A 412 3.35 -22.53 -2.86
CA THR A 412 4.00 -21.50 -2.03
C THR A 412 5.06 -22.10 -1.11
N ILE A 413 6.24 -21.47 -0.99
CA ILE A 413 7.26 -21.89 0.00
C ILE A 413 6.84 -21.40 1.40
N LEU A 414 6.62 -22.32 2.34
CA LEU A 414 6.24 -21.95 3.72
C LEU A 414 7.45 -21.63 4.59
N HIS A 415 7.27 -20.63 5.44
CA HIS A 415 8.23 -20.20 6.46
C HIS A 415 7.76 -20.67 7.83
N VAL A 416 8.70 -20.82 8.77
CA VAL A 416 8.38 -21.06 10.18
C VAL A 416 8.87 -19.86 10.97
N HIS A 417 7.96 -19.22 11.71
CA HIS A 417 8.17 -17.99 12.44
C HIS A 417 8.13 -18.22 13.94
N HIS A 418 8.96 -17.51 14.71
CA HIS A 418 8.92 -17.55 16.17
C HIS A 418 7.84 -16.59 16.71
N ILE A 419 6.86 -17.12 17.45
CA ILE A 419 5.76 -16.35 18.06
C ILE A 419 6.32 -15.33 19.05
N ARG A 420 7.18 -15.79 19.97
CA ARG A 420 8.04 -14.94 20.78
C ARG A 420 9.40 -14.80 20.08
N PRO A 421 9.91 -13.58 19.87
CA PRO A 421 11.17 -13.37 19.18
C PRO A 421 12.31 -14.22 19.75
N PHE A 422 13.03 -14.93 18.88
CA PHE A 422 14.12 -15.85 19.27
C PHE A 422 15.18 -15.19 20.17
N ARG A 423 15.44 -13.89 19.98
CA ARG A 423 16.43 -13.14 20.77
C ARG A 423 16.08 -13.03 22.25
N GLU A 424 14.80 -13.09 22.63
CA GLU A 424 14.39 -13.03 24.05
C GLU A 424 14.90 -14.22 24.86
N PHE A 425 15.25 -15.32 24.20
CA PHE A 425 15.77 -16.52 24.85
C PHE A 425 17.28 -16.43 25.14
N ASN A 426 17.96 -15.37 24.69
CA ASN A 426 19.39 -15.12 24.96
C ASN A 426 20.29 -16.33 24.62
N TYR A 427 20.03 -16.97 23.47
CA TYR A 427 20.90 -18.04 22.97
C TYR A 427 22.27 -17.50 22.60
N LEU A 428 23.31 -18.11 23.16
CA LEU A 428 24.71 -17.82 22.84
C LEU A 428 25.36 -19.11 22.33
N PRO A 429 25.68 -19.19 21.02
CA PRO A 429 26.32 -20.36 20.42
C PRO A 429 27.55 -20.82 21.20
N GLY A 430 27.62 -22.12 21.51
CA GLY A 430 28.70 -22.72 22.29
C GLY A 430 28.70 -22.42 23.79
N GLN A 431 27.84 -21.52 24.29
CA GLN A 431 27.77 -21.18 25.71
C GLN A 431 26.51 -21.72 26.40
N ASN A 432 25.37 -21.76 25.72
CA ASN A 432 24.14 -22.29 26.28
C ASN A 432 23.28 -23.02 25.23
N GLU A 433 22.22 -23.69 25.68
CA GLU A 433 21.30 -24.43 24.82
C GLU A 433 19.90 -23.81 24.75
N ASN A 434 19.78 -22.51 25.01
CA ASN A 434 18.48 -21.82 25.06
C ASN A 434 17.72 -21.87 23.71
N TYR A 435 18.42 -22.14 22.61
CA TYR A 435 17.82 -22.43 21.30
C TYR A 435 16.79 -23.57 21.36
N ARG A 436 16.97 -24.55 22.26
CA ARG A 436 16.02 -25.67 22.43
C ARG A 436 14.66 -25.18 22.94
N GLU A 437 14.66 -24.26 23.89
CA GLU A 437 13.44 -23.64 24.40
C GLU A 437 12.80 -22.74 23.34
N ALA A 438 13.61 -21.93 22.67
CA ALA A 438 13.14 -21.01 21.64
C ALA A 438 12.49 -21.74 20.44
N ASN A 439 13.02 -22.91 20.07
CA ASN A 439 12.56 -23.73 18.95
C ASN A 439 11.52 -24.80 19.33
N LYS A 440 10.96 -24.72 20.54
CA LYS A 440 9.83 -25.54 20.92
C LYS A 440 8.64 -25.31 19.97
N PRO A 441 7.91 -26.36 19.53
CA PRO A 441 6.77 -26.19 18.62
C PRO A 441 5.75 -25.15 19.11
N GLU A 442 5.54 -25.02 20.43
CA GLU A 442 4.62 -24.05 21.02
C GLU A 442 5.01 -22.59 20.74
N ASN A 443 6.28 -22.32 20.46
CA ASN A 443 6.79 -21.00 20.09
C ASN A 443 6.93 -20.80 18.57
N LEU A 444 6.52 -21.78 17.76
CA LEU A 444 6.71 -21.78 16.31
C LEU A 444 5.38 -21.85 15.56
N ILE A 445 5.27 -21.08 14.48
CA ILE A 445 4.07 -21.02 13.64
C ILE A 445 4.43 -21.07 12.15
N THR A 446 3.74 -21.92 11.38
CA THR A 446 3.90 -21.99 9.92
C THR A 446 3.17 -20.83 9.24
N LEU A 447 3.88 -20.06 8.41
CA LEU A 447 3.36 -18.90 7.69
C LEU A 447 3.71 -18.96 6.20
N CYS A 448 2.82 -18.51 5.31
CA CYS A 448 3.20 -18.21 3.93
C CYS A 448 4.09 -16.96 3.87
N PRO A 449 4.83 -16.69 2.78
CA PRO A 449 5.72 -15.54 2.68
C PRO A 449 5.02 -14.19 2.94
N SER A 450 3.77 -14.04 2.45
CA SER A 450 2.96 -12.84 2.73
C SER A 450 2.64 -12.68 4.22
N CYS A 451 2.09 -13.73 4.84
CA CYS A 451 1.76 -13.70 6.27
C CYS A 451 3.01 -13.59 7.15
N HIS A 452 4.13 -14.18 6.72
CA HIS A 452 5.42 -14.06 7.38
C HIS A 452 5.90 -12.62 7.37
N ARG A 453 5.88 -11.96 6.21
CA ARG A 453 6.21 -10.53 6.11
C ARG A 453 5.29 -9.66 6.95
N GLN A 454 4.00 -9.97 7.05
CA GLN A 454 3.08 -9.22 7.92
C GLN A 454 3.39 -9.42 9.40
N ALA A 455 3.69 -10.65 9.82
CA ALA A 455 4.11 -10.97 11.18
C ALA A 455 5.46 -10.31 11.50
N GLU A 456 6.38 -10.33 10.54
CA GLU A 456 7.66 -9.64 10.62
C GLU A 456 7.49 -8.14 10.59
N ALA A 457 6.56 -7.53 9.85
CA ALA A 457 6.35 -6.07 9.87
C ALA A 457 6.02 -5.57 11.28
N GLY A 458 5.29 -6.37 12.08
CA GLY A 458 5.06 -6.10 13.51
C GLY A 458 6.31 -6.26 14.40
N GLN A 459 7.37 -6.94 13.94
CA GLN A 459 8.63 -7.18 14.68
C GLN A 459 9.86 -6.46 14.09
N GLN A 460 9.87 -6.14 12.80
CA GLN A 460 10.79 -5.27 12.03
C GLN A 460 10.72 -3.84 12.51
N ALA A 461 9.78 -3.59 13.42
CA ALA A 461 9.67 -2.49 14.33
C ALA A 461 10.91 -2.23 15.20
N ARG A 462 12.14 -2.60 14.79
CA ARG A 462 13.40 -2.42 15.51
C ARG A 462 14.57 -2.50 14.51
N SER A 463 14.56 -1.68 13.46
CA SER A 463 15.70 -1.64 12.53
C SER A 463 16.01 -0.25 12.01
N ALA A 464 17.29 0.10 12.00
CA ALA A 464 17.76 1.35 11.43
C ALA A 464 17.38 1.49 9.94
N LEU A 465 17.35 0.36 9.21
CA LEU A 465 16.88 0.28 7.82
C LEU A 465 15.40 0.61 7.68
N GLY A 466 14.53 0.08 8.55
CA GLY A 466 13.11 0.42 8.55
C GLY A 466 12.88 1.90 8.80
N GLY A 467 13.59 2.49 9.78
CA GLY A 467 13.52 3.93 10.02
C GLY A 467 14.05 4.77 8.85
N LEU A 468 15.14 4.35 8.19
CA LEU A 468 15.65 5.02 6.98
C LEU A 468 14.63 4.93 5.83
N ALA A 469 14.08 3.74 5.57
CA ALA A 469 13.07 3.54 4.54
C ALA A 469 11.81 4.38 4.76
N TYR A 470 11.36 4.50 6.02
CA TYR A 470 10.23 5.36 6.37
C TYR A 470 10.52 6.83 6.08
N VAL A 471 11.71 7.31 6.44
CA VAL A 471 12.14 8.70 6.15
C VAL A 471 12.20 8.93 4.64
N LEU A 472 12.80 8.01 3.89
CA LEU A 472 12.90 8.12 2.43
C LEU A 472 11.53 8.10 1.76
N ARG A 473 10.59 7.27 2.24
CA ARG A 473 9.19 7.24 1.77
C ARG A 473 8.50 8.60 1.92
N ASN A 474 8.78 9.33 3.00
CA ASN A 474 8.17 10.62 3.27
C ASN A 474 8.86 11.77 2.54
N LEU A 475 10.17 11.69 2.33
CA LEU A 475 10.94 12.75 1.68
C LEU A 475 10.93 12.66 0.15
N ALA A 476 11.00 11.46 -0.42
CA ALA A 476 11.07 11.28 -1.87
C ALA A 476 9.94 12.03 -2.62
N PRO A 477 8.66 11.99 -2.18
CA PRO A 477 7.58 12.72 -2.85
C PRO A 477 7.79 14.24 -2.88
N LEU A 478 8.39 14.82 -1.85
CA LEU A 478 8.69 16.26 -1.79
C LEU A 478 9.76 16.68 -2.81
N TYR A 479 10.74 15.82 -3.05
CA TYR A 479 11.81 16.06 -4.00
C TYR A 479 11.40 15.75 -5.45
N LEU A 480 10.49 14.79 -5.62
CA LEU A 480 9.95 14.39 -6.92
C LEU A 480 8.75 15.22 -7.36
N MET A 481 8.14 15.95 -6.41
CA MET A 481 6.88 16.66 -6.58
C MET A 481 5.75 15.73 -7.04
N CYS A 482 5.60 14.58 -6.36
CA CYS A 482 4.60 13.55 -6.66
C CYS A 482 3.75 13.20 -5.43
N ASP A 483 2.69 12.39 -5.61
CA ASP A 483 1.90 11.88 -4.49
C ASP A 483 2.69 10.77 -3.75
N PRO A 484 2.59 10.65 -2.41
CA PRO A 484 3.21 9.55 -1.68
C PRO A 484 2.75 8.16 -2.13
N GLY A 485 1.58 8.05 -2.76
CA GLY A 485 1.04 6.84 -3.35
C GLY A 485 1.62 6.47 -4.72
N ASP A 486 2.42 7.33 -5.35
CA ASP A 486 3.05 7.06 -6.65
C ASP A 486 4.31 6.18 -6.54
N ILE A 487 4.86 6.03 -5.33
CA ILE A 487 6.05 5.23 -5.04
C ILE A 487 5.78 4.26 -3.88
N GLU A 488 6.51 3.16 -3.86
CA GLU A 488 6.52 2.21 -2.74
C GLU A 488 7.97 2.00 -2.27
N VAL A 489 8.16 1.75 -0.97
CA VAL A 489 9.49 1.52 -0.39
C VAL A 489 9.52 0.16 0.30
N SER A 490 10.46 -0.69 -0.12
CA SER A 490 10.78 -1.96 0.51
C SER A 490 12.11 -1.88 1.25
N ALA A 491 12.19 -2.44 2.45
CA ALA A 491 13.42 -2.55 3.22
C ALA A 491 13.60 -3.99 3.70
N GLU A 492 14.65 -4.64 3.23
CA GLU A 492 14.96 -6.03 3.56
C GLU A 492 16.29 -6.08 4.31
N SER A 493 16.30 -6.59 5.55
CA SER A 493 17.54 -6.76 6.32
C SER A 493 18.52 -7.72 5.64
N ARG A 494 17.99 -8.62 4.80
CA ARG A 494 18.75 -9.44 3.86
C ARG A 494 17.85 -9.78 2.69
N SER A 495 18.06 -9.13 1.56
CA SER A 495 17.29 -9.40 0.35
C SER A 495 17.63 -10.75 -0.26
N PRO A 496 16.65 -11.52 -0.76
CA PRO A 496 16.93 -12.77 -1.46
C PRO A 496 17.69 -12.54 -2.78
N LEU A 497 17.57 -11.34 -3.38
CA LEU A 497 18.19 -11.01 -4.66
C LEU A 497 19.66 -10.61 -4.52
N THR A 498 19.94 -9.75 -3.55
CA THR A 498 21.30 -9.18 -3.35
C THR A 498 22.08 -9.88 -2.24
N GLN A 499 21.43 -10.74 -1.44
CA GLN A 499 22.00 -11.41 -0.26
C GLN A 499 22.56 -10.45 0.80
N ALA A 500 22.18 -9.18 0.73
CA ALA A 500 22.65 -8.09 1.57
C ALA A 500 21.47 -7.25 2.08
N PRO A 501 21.68 -6.39 3.10
CA PRO A 501 20.66 -5.42 3.49
C PRO A 501 20.40 -4.43 2.35
N THR A 502 19.14 -4.29 1.96
CA THR A 502 18.76 -3.58 0.74
C THR A 502 17.49 -2.77 0.95
N ILE A 503 17.51 -1.52 0.47
CA ILE A 503 16.32 -0.66 0.38
C ILE A 503 16.03 -0.45 -1.09
N VAL A 504 14.77 -0.61 -1.49
CA VAL A 504 14.30 -0.36 -2.86
C VAL A 504 13.13 0.60 -2.80
N ILE A 505 13.20 1.68 -3.57
CA ILE A 505 12.10 2.60 -3.88
C ILE A 505 11.71 2.32 -5.32
N TYR A 506 10.46 1.98 -5.58
CA TYR A 506 10.01 1.71 -6.95
C TYR A 506 8.68 2.42 -7.23
N GLU A 507 8.45 2.68 -8.50
CA GLU A 507 7.28 3.43 -8.96
C GLU A 507 6.07 2.50 -9.03
N ARG A 508 4.89 2.97 -8.62
CA ARG A 508 3.64 2.18 -8.67
C ARG A 508 2.94 2.24 -10.03
N VAL A 509 3.62 2.81 -11.02
CA VAL A 509 3.17 2.94 -12.41
C VAL A 509 3.91 1.93 -13.28
N ALA A 510 3.21 1.24 -14.18
CA ALA A 510 3.84 0.35 -15.16
C ALA A 510 4.84 1.12 -16.05
N ALA A 511 5.99 0.49 -16.34
CA ALA A 511 7.17 1.06 -17.03
C ALA A 511 7.84 2.27 -16.34
N GLY A 512 7.24 2.80 -15.26
CA GLY A 512 7.72 3.97 -14.55
C GLY A 512 7.58 5.29 -15.33
N VAL A 513 7.56 6.38 -14.58
CA VAL A 513 7.49 7.78 -15.05
C VAL A 513 8.81 8.54 -14.81
N GLY A 514 9.87 7.85 -14.40
CA GLY A 514 11.22 8.40 -14.30
C GLY A 514 11.58 8.94 -12.92
N PHE A 515 10.76 8.68 -11.91
CA PHE A 515 11.08 9.06 -10.53
C PHE A 515 12.32 8.35 -10.01
N SER A 516 12.50 7.08 -10.33
CA SER A 516 13.63 6.28 -9.86
C SER A 516 14.98 6.80 -10.36
N GLN A 517 15.06 7.19 -11.64
CA GLN A 517 16.25 7.85 -12.19
C GLN A 517 16.52 9.16 -11.46
N ARG A 518 15.49 9.97 -11.23
CA ARG A 518 15.64 11.24 -10.52
C ARG A 518 16.09 11.06 -9.07
N LEU A 519 15.61 10.04 -8.37
CA LEU A 519 16.06 9.72 -7.01
C LEU A 519 17.53 9.28 -6.98
N PHE A 520 18.00 8.59 -8.00
CA PHE A 520 19.42 8.25 -8.12
C PHE A 520 20.30 9.49 -8.24
N GLU A 521 19.88 10.47 -9.04
CA GLU A 521 20.57 11.78 -9.17
C GLU A 521 20.53 12.58 -7.86
N LEU A 522 19.37 12.59 -7.19
CA LEU A 522 19.13 13.31 -5.93
C LEU A 522 19.61 12.55 -4.68
N HIS A 523 20.29 11.41 -4.84
CA HIS A 523 20.67 10.51 -3.75
C HIS A 523 21.27 11.25 -2.54
N HIS A 524 22.19 12.18 -2.81
CA HIS A 524 22.90 12.92 -1.77
C HIS A 524 22.03 13.95 -1.06
N ASP A 525 21.24 14.70 -1.81
CA ASP A 525 20.33 15.70 -1.26
C ASP A 525 19.27 15.02 -0.40
N LEU A 526 18.76 13.86 -0.86
CA LEU A 526 17.78 13.06 -0.15
C LEU A 526 18.34 12.50 1.17
N LEU A 527 19.57 11.96 1.18
CA LEU A 527 20.20 11.49 2.41
C LEU A 527 20.57 12.63 3.37
N ALA A 528 20.96 13.79 2.85
CA ALA A 528 21.23 14.98 3.66
C ALA A 528 19.94 15.48 4.35
N ALA A 529 18.84 15.57 3.61
CA ALA A 529 17.53 15.94 4.13
C ALA A 529 17.00 14.90 5.14
N ALA A 530 17.21 13.61 4.88
CA ALA A 530 16.88 12.55 5.83
C ALA A 530 17.62 12.73 7.15
N ARG A 531 18.91 13.05 7.11
CA ARG A 531 19.73 13.32 8.29
C ARG A 531 19.22 14.53 9.07
N GLU A 532 18.95 15.63 8.37
CA GLU A 532 18.43 16.88 8.96
C GLU A 532 17.07 16.64 9.62
N LEU A 533 16.12 16.04 8.91
CA LEU A 533 14.78 15.74 9.42
C LEU A 533 14.83 14.90 10.71
N VAL A 534 15.64 13.83 10.73
CA VAL A 534 15.74 12.95 11.89
C VAL A 534 16.44 13.64 13.07
N ALA A 535 17.43 14.49 12.81
CA ALA A 535 18.17 15.23 13.83
C ALA A 535 17.31 16.33 14.49
N ASP A 536 16.57 17.08 13.68
CA ASP A 536 15.83 18.27 14.13
C ASP A 536 14.43 17.95 14.66
N CYS A 537 13.88 16.78 14.29
CA CYS A 537 12.60 16.35 14.82
C CYS A 537 12.66 16.22 16.36
N ARG A 538 11.69 16.82 17.06
CA ARG A 538 11.65 16.87 18.52
C ARG A 538 11.08 15.61 19.20
N CYS A 539 10.64 14.62 18.43
CA CYS A 539 10.13 13.37 19.00
C CYS A 539 11.27 12.61 19.72
N ARG A 540 10.93 11.88 20.78
CA ARG A 540 11.92 11.09 21.54
C ARG A 540 12.30 9.81 20.80
N ASP A 541 11.27 9.03 20.46
CA ASP A 541 11.41 7.63 20.04
C ASP A 541 11.02 7.42 18.56
N GLY A 542 10.45 8.45 17.91
CA GLY A 542 9.88 8.38 16.57
C GLY A 542 8.54 9.10 16.47
N CYS A 543 8.16 9.51 15.26
CA CYS A 543 6.82 10.00 14.94
C CYS A 543 6.51 9.80 13.45
N PRO A 544 5.23 9.85 13.03
CA PRO A 544 4.84 9.73 11.62
C PRO A 544 5.52 10.72 10.68
N ALA A 545 5.96 11.89 11.18
CA ALA A 545 6.67 12.88 10.38
C ALA A 545 8.19 12.63 10.20
N CYS A 546 8.79 11.62 10.83
CA CYS A 546 10.22 11.31 10.65
C CYS A 546 10.44 9.84 10.29
N ILE A 547 10.76 8.99 11.26
CA ILE A 547 11.08 7.56 11.09
C ILE A 547 9.88 6.62 11.24
N GLY A 548 8.70 7.15 11.58
CA GLY A 548 7.50 6.39 11.89
C GLY A 548 7.11 6.39 13.36
N PRO A 549 5.86 6.01 13.70
CA PRO A 549 5.38 5.97 15.08
C PRO A 549 6.05 4.83 15.87
N PRO A 550 6.40 5.02 17.16
CA PRO A 550 7.14 4.01 17.94
C PRO A 550 6.46 2.64 18.07
N GLY A 551 5.13 2.55 17.91
CA GLY A 551 4.45 1.25 17.87
C GLY A 551 4.74 0.43 16.60
N ASP A 552 5.06 1.09 15.48
CA ASP A 552 5.43 0.44 14.20
C ASP A 552 6.94 0.16 14.12
N ILE A 553 7.76 0.99 14.77
CA ILE A 553 9.21 1.01 14.56
C ILE A 553 10.03 0.83 15.83
N GLY A 554 9.43 0.73 17.01
CA GLY A 554 10.12 0.50 18.28
C GLY A 554 10.82 1.74 18.84
N PRO A 555 11.03 1.81 20.18
CA PRO A 555 11.41 3.07 20.82
C PRO A 555 12.85 3.53 20.53
N ASP A 556 13.78 2.61 20.31
CA ASP A 556 15.20 2.93 20.10
C ASP A 556 15.55 3.24 18.64
N THR A 557 14.58 3.08 17.72
CA THR A 557 14.86 3.16 16.27
C THR A 557 15.32 4.53 15.82
N LYS A 558 14.86 5.62 16.46
CA LYS A 558 15.38 6.95 16.16
C LYS A 558 16.87 7.09 16.42
N ALA A 559 17.35 6.56 17.54
CA ALA A 559 18.74 6.65 17.91
C ALA A 559 19.62 5.88 16.90
N VAL A 560 19.23 4.65 16.54
CA VAL A 560 20.00 3.84 15.58
C VAL A 560 19.90 4.34 14.14
N THR A 561 18.74 4.83 13.68
CA THR A 561 18.59 5.46 12.35
C THR A 561 19.41 6.74 12.24
N ARG A 562 19.46 7.56 13.30
CA ARG A 562 20.33 8.76 13.30
C ARG A 562 21.80 8.39 13.18
N ARG A 563 22.25 7.32 13.85
CA ARG A 563 23.63 6.82 13.75
C ARG A 563 23.92 6.25 12.36
N LEU A 564 22.97 5.54 11.76
CA LEU A 564 23.07 5.05 10.38
C LEU A 564 23.28 6.21 9.39
N LEU A 565 22.42 7.23 9.45
CA LEU A 565 22.50 8.43 8.60
C LEU A 565 23.82 9.19 8.79
N ALA A 566 24.33 9.26 10.03
CA ALA A 566 25.63 9.88 10.31
C ALA A 566 26.80 9.11 9.66
N LEU A 567 26.78 7.78 9.68
CA LEU A 567 27.81 6.95 9.04
C LEU A 567 27.76 7.06 7.52
N LEU A 568 26.56 7.02 6.93
CA LEU A 568 26.37 7.19 5.49
C LEU A 568 26.89 8.57 5.02
N ALA A 569 26.74 9.61 5.83
CA ALA A 569 27.29 10.93 5.54
C ALA A 569 28.81 11.04 5.79
N GLY A 570 29.34 10.34 6.82
CA GLY A 570 30.74 10.40 7.23
C GLY A 570 31.71 9.69 6.27
N ASN A 571 31.25 8.66 5.55
CA ASN A 571 32.06 7.96 4.54
C ASN A 571 32.44 8.81 3.32
N ARG A 572 32.01 10.09 3.25
CA ARG A 572 32.50 11.08 2.28
C ARG A 572 33.91 11.61 2.62
N LEU A 573 34.33 11.60 3.88
CA LEU A 573 35.59 12.24 4.30
C LEU A 573 36.85 11.45 3.92
N SER A 574 36.72 10.21 3.45
CA SER A 574 37.88 9.40 3.03
C SER A 574 38.22 9.48 1.52
N VAL A 575 37.41 10.15 0.70
CA VAL A 575 37.60 10.16 -0.78
C VAL A 575 38.12 11.50 -1.32
N ASN A 576 38.02 12.61 -0.57
CA ASN A 576 38.50 13.93 -1.01
C ASN A 576 39.89 14.33 -0.48
N GLY A 577 40.70 13.37 -0.01
CA GLY A 577 42.06 13.61 0.48
C GLY A 577 43.15 13.55 -0.58
N ASN A 578 42.96 14.11 -1.79
CA ASN A 578 44.08 14.42 -2.69
C ASN A 578 43.67 15.37 -3.85
N ARG A 579 43.43 16.64 -3.53
CA ARG A 579 43.71 17.71 -4.50
C ARG A 579 44.88 18.50 -3.94
N GLY A 580 46.06 18.19 -4.47
CA GLY A 580 47.30 18.87 -4.14
C GLY A 580 47.22 20.33 -4.57
N ASP A 581 47.62 21.20 -3.66
CA ASP A 581 48.07 22.54 -3.98
C ASP A 581 49.37 22.43 -4.79
N ALA A 582 49.33 22.95 -6.02
CA ALA A 582 50.47 23.42 -6.78
C ALA A 582 50.06 24.75 -7.44
#